data_AF-D9XPL3-F1
#
_entry.id   AF-D9XPL3-F1
#
_cell.length_a   1.000
_cell.length_b   1.000
_cell.length_c   1.000
_cell.angle_alpha   90.00
_cell.angle_beta   90.00
_cell.angle_gamma   90.00
#
_symmetry.space_group_name_H-M   'P 1'
#
loop_
_entity.id
_entity.type
_entity.pdbx_description
1 polymer ?
#
loop_
_entity_poly.entity_id
_entity_poly.type
_entity_poly.pdbx_seq_one_letter_code
_entity_poly.pdbx_strand_id
1 'polypeptide(L)'
;RPDGEVDARAHRPERSGRMSGRGAGPNAETAGRMVEEVLDRIASAGDRAACESAEELVRVLMEFYGAAFARAMDLLRHGPDRPAREAVAALLRDELVGGLLVLHGLHPEDVPARIAHALDALPQSVESSGFDPATGKLRLRLLGSGGCGCGDSREAVEQAARDTLAVSRAR
;
A
#
# COMPACT_ATOMS: atom_id res chain seq x y z
N ARG A 1 -35.47 -22.34 58.61
CA ARG A 1 -34.06 -21.88 58.59
C ARG A 1 -33.17 -23.07 58.91
N PRO A 2 -31.95 -23.18 58.32
CA PRO A 2 -31.16 -22.11 57.69
C PRO A 2 -31.42 -22.05 56.17
N ASP A 3 -31.65 -20.89 55.57
CA ASP A 3 -30.75 -19.73 55.34
C ASP A 3 -29.88 -19.94 54.10
N GLY A 4 -30.19 -19.14 53.06
CA GLY A 4 -29.54 -19.15 51.76
C GLY A 4 -30.23 -18.18 50.80
N GLU A 5 -30.38 -16.93 51.24
CA GLU A 5 -30.76 -15.78 50.42
C GLU A 5 -29.65 -15.53 49.40
N VAL A 6 -29.96 -15.61 48.10
CA VAL A 6 -29.08 -15.09 47.04
C VAL A 6 -29.89 -14.16 46.15
N ASP A 7 -29.75 -12.89 46.49
CA ASP A 7 -30.12 -11.73 45.71
C ASP A 7 -29.45 -11.81 44.31
N ALA A 8 -30.25 -11.92 43.26
CA ALA A 8 -29.82 -11.75 41.87
C ALA A 8 -30.32 -10.40 41.32
N ARG A 9 -30.11 -9.33 42.09
CA ARG A 9 -30.03 -7.97 41.56
C ARG A 9 -29.13 -7.96 40.33
N ALA A 10 -29.73 -7.52 39.22
CA ALA A 10 -29.12 -6.62 38.26
C ALA A 10 -27.69 -6.99 37.81
N HIS A 11 -27.54 -8.07 37.05
CA HIS A 11 -26.40 -8.19 36.16
C HIS A 11 -26.76 -7.60 34.80
N ARG A 12 -26.64 -6.28 34.72
CA ARG A 12 -26.41 -5.54 33.48
C ARG A 12 -24.98 -5.85 33.05
N PRO A 13 -24.72 -6.66 32.01
CA PRO A 13 -23.39 -6.68 31.45
C PRO A 13 -23.14 -5.32 30.78
N GLU A 14 -22.01 -4.78 31.19
CA GLU A 14 -21.57 -3.44 30.96
C GLU A 14 -21.39 -3.15 29.48
N ARG A 15 -21.54 -1.86 29.16
CA ARG A 15 -21.00 -1.24 27.95
C ARG A 15 -19.51 -1.63 27.84
N SER A 16 -19.22 -2.72 27.14
CA SER A 16 -17.87 -3.04 26.75
C SER A 16 -17.43 -1.99 25.73
N GLY A 17 -16.56 -1.11 26.21
CA GLY A 17 -15.49 -0.50 25.46
C GLY A 17 -15.90 0.15 24.15
N ARG A 18 -16.05 1.48 24.20
CA ARG A 18 -15.66 2.33 23.08
C ARG A 18 -14.36 1.76 22.49
N MET A 19 -14.42 1.23 21.26
CA MET A 19 -13.24 1.11 20.42
C MET A 19 -12.79 2.53 20.08
N SER A 20 -12.10 3.14 21.04
CA SER A 20 -11.37 4.38 20.85
C SER A 20 -10.18 4.08 19.94
N GLY A 21 -10.08 4.84 18.84
CA GLY A 21 -8.79 5.12 18.21
C GLY A 21 -8.47 4.46 16.88
N ARG A 22 -9.43 4.18 15.99
CA ARG A 22 -9.11 3.80 14.61
C ARG A 22 -9.69 4.82 13.62
N GLY A 23 -8.92 5.89 13.41
CA GLY A 23 -9.23 6.95 12.44
C GLY A 23 -9.33 8.34 13.07
N ALA A 24 -8.20 8.91 13.47
CA ALA A 24 -8.10 10.36 13.69
C ALA A 24 -6.95 10.90 12.84
N GLY A 25 -6.94 10.54 11.56
CA GLY A 25 -6.30 11.39 10.57
C GLY A 25 -7.07 12.72 10.51
N PRO A 26 -6.42 13.82 10.09
CA PRO A 26 -7.11 15.08 9.89
C PRO A 26 -8.30 14.85 8.93
N ASN A 27 -9.46 15.39 9.27
CA ASN A 27 -10.58 15.40 8.32
C ASN A 27 -10.22 16.31 7.12
N ALA A 28 -10.96 16.18 6.01
CA ALA A 28 -10.64 16.89 4.77
C ALA A 28 -10.53 18.41 4.98
N GLU A 29 -11.42 19.00 5.77
CA GLU A 29 -11.41 20.43 6.09
C GLU A 29 -10.14 20.84 6.86
N THR A 30 -9.75 20.06 7.87
CA THR A 30 -8.55 20.33 8.67
C THR A 30 -7.29 20.14 7.84
N ALA A 31 -7.23 19.10 7.01
CA ALA A 31 -6.11 18.87 6.10
C ALA A 31 -6.00 20.02 5.07
N GLY A 32 -7.12 20.49 4.52
CA GLY A 32 -7.17 21.63 3.60
C GLY A 32 -6.61 22.90 4.24
N ARG A 33 -7.08 23.26 5.44
CA ARG A 33 -6.54 24.40 6.19
C ARG A 33 -5.05 24.28 6.46
N MET A 34 -4.56 23.10 6.84
CA MET A 34 -3.13 22.89 7.07
C MET A 34 -2.29 23.09 5.80
N VAL A 35 -2.82 22.70 4.63
CA VAL A 35 -2.15 22.94 3.35
C VAL A 35 -2.15 24.44 3.04
N GLU A 36 -3.28 25.14 3.19
CA GLU A 36 -3.38 26.59 3.01
C GLU A 36 -2.40 27.34 3.92
N GLU A 37 -2.33 27.00 5.21
CA GLU A 37 -1.39 27.60 6.18
C GLU A 37 0.09 27.36 5.81
N VAL A 38 0.40 26.24 5.15
CA VAL A 38 1.76 25.99 4.63
C VAL A 38 2.04 26.87 3.41
N LEU A 39 1.10 26.96 2.48
CA LEU A 39 1.23 27.78 1.27
C LEU A 39 1.34 29.26 1.60
N ASP A 40 0.52 29.77 2.53
CA ASP A 40 0.57 31.16 3.01
C ASP A 40 1.92 31.49 3.65
N ARG A 41 2.49 30.57 4.43
CA ARG A 41 3.84 30.75 4.99
C ARG A 41 4.91 30.83 3.91
N ILE A 42 4.83 29.99 2.88
CA ILE A 42 5.75 30.03 1.74
C ILE A 42 5.60 31.37 1.01
N ALA A 43 4.37 31.82 0.76
CA ALA A 43 4.08 33.10 0.12
C ALA A 43 4.59 34.30 0.91
N SER A 44 4.46 34.27 2.23
CA SER A 44 4.94 35.34 3.11
C SER A 44 6.45 35.55 3.06
N ALA A 45 7.23 34.55 2.63
CA ALA A 45 8.68 34.66 2.47
C ALA A 45 9.10 35.48 1.22
N GLY A 46 8.14 35.79 0.32
CA GLY A 46 8.36 36.68 -0.83
C GLY A 46 9.03 36.02 -2.04
N ASP A 47 9.25 34.71 -2.03
CA ASP A 47 9.82 33.96 -3.16
C ASP A 47 8.70 33.36 -4.04
N ARG A 48 8.45 34.02 -5.18
CA ARG A 48 7.46 33.58 -6.16
C ARG A 48 7.75 32.20 -6.74
N ALA A 49 9.02 31.87 -6.98
CA ALA A 49 9.38 30.58 -7.57
C ALA A 49 9.13 29.43 -6.58
N ALA A 50 9.35 29.68 -5.28
CA ALA A 50 8.99 28.74 -4.23
C ALA A 50 7.48 28.51 -4.14
N CYS A 51 6.66 29.56 -4.27
CA CYS A 51 5.20 29.43 -4.31
C CYS A 51 4.73 28.57 -5.49
N GLU A 52 5.19 28.90 -6.70
CA GLU A 52 4.81 28.18 -7.92
C GLU A 52 5.22 26.69 -7.82
N SER A 53 6.40 26.41 -7.27
CA SER A 53 6.86 25.04 -7.04
C SER A 53 6.02 24.29 -5.99
N ALA A 54 5.59 24.97 -4.93
CA ALA A 54 4.76 24.37 -3.89
C ALA A 54 3.35 24.06 -4.39
N GLU A 55 2.74 24.96 -5.15
CA GLU A 55 1.44 24.74 -5.79
C GLU A 55 1.50 23.58 -6.80
N GLU A 56 2.55 23.52 -7.61
CA GLU A 56 2.76 22.42 -8.56
C GLU A 56 2.95 21.08 -7.84
N LEU A 57 3.71 21.04 -6.74
CA LEU A 57 3.86 19.85 -5.92
C LEU A 57 2.50 19.35 -5.41
N VAL A 58 1.66 20.25 -4.86
CA VAL A 58 0.31 19.88 -4.39
C VAL A 58 -0.52 19.33 -5.54
N ARG A 59 -0.50 19.98 -6.71
CA ARG A 59 -1.23 19.54 -7.90
C ARG A 59 -0.84 18.12 -8.32
N VAL A 60 0.46 17.87 -8.49
CA VAL A 60 0.99 16.56 -8.89
C VAL A 60 0.63 15.48 -7.88
N LEU A 61 0.75 15.77 -6.58
CA LEU A 61 0.36 14.81 -5.53
C LEU A 61 -1.14 14.51 -5.57
N MET A 62 -1.99 15.53 -5.68
CA MET A 62 -3.45 15.34 -5.71
C MET A 62 -3.90 14.57 -6.96
N GLU A 63 -3.27 14.82 -8.11
CA GLU A 63 -3.50 14.04 -9.34
C GLU A 63 -3.09 12.58 -9.16
N PHE A 64 -1.90 12.34 -8.60
CA PHE A 64 -1.40 11.00 -8.32
C PHE A 64 -2.32 10.20 -7.39
N TYR A 65 -2.73 10.79 -6.25
CA TYR A 65 -3.68 10.13 -5.34
C TYR A 65 -5.08 9.98 -5.97
N GLY A 66 -5.54 10.98 -6.72
CA GLY A 66 -6.80 10.91 -7.45
C GLY A 66 -6.84 9.73 -8.43
N ALA A 67 -5.76 9.52 -9.20
CA ALA A 67 -5.62 8.40 -10.12
C ALA A 67 -5.66 7.06 -9.38
N ALA A 68 -5.01 6.95 -8.23
CA ALA A 68 -5.03 5.74 -7.42
C ALA A 68 -6.44 5.41 -6.88
N PHE A 69 -7.16 6.41 -6.40
CA PHE A 69 -8.53 6.23 -5.93
C PHE A 69 -9.48 5.83 -7.07
N ALA A 70 -9.32 6.45 -8.25
CA ALA A 70 -10.11 6.07 -9.44
C ALA A 70 -9.88 4.59 -9.80
N ARG A 71 -8.61 4.15 -9.88
CA ARG A 71 -8.27 2.74 -10.16
C ARG A 71 -8.81 1.79 -9.09
N ALA A 72 -8.67 2.15 -7.82
CA ALA A 72 -9.21 1.35 -6.72
C ALA A 72 -10.73 1.17 -6.85
N MET A 73 -11.47 2.23 -7.14
CA MET A 73 -12.91 2.17 -7.33
C MET A 73 -13.30 1.31 -8.54
N ASP A 74 -12.57 1.41 -9.65
CA ASP A 74 -12.81 0.58 -10.83
C ASP A 74 -12.55 -0.91 -10.55
N LEU A 75 -11.49 -1.25 -9.83
CA LEU A 75 -11.18 -2.63 -9.42
C LEU A 75 -12.28 -3.21 -8.51
N LEU A 76 -12.85 -2.38 -7.63
CA LEU A 76 -13.91 -2.77 -6.70
C LEU A 76 -15.29 -2.90 -7.36
N ARG A 77 -15.55 -2.21 -8.48
CA ARG A 77 -16.85 -2.26 -9.18
C ARG A 77 -17.17 -3.59 -9.87
N HIS A 78 -16.19 -4.49 -9.99
CA HIS A 78 -16.37 -5.76 -10.69
C HIS A 78 -17.19 -6.77 -9.86
N GLY A 79 -18.51 -6.74 -10.04
CA GLY A 79 -19.46 -7.81 -9.68
C GLY A 79 -20.03 -7.69 -8.26
N PRO A 80 -21.35 -7.55 -8.07
CA PRO A 80 -21.98 -7.50 -6.74
C PRO A 80 -21.76 -8.77 -5.91
N ASP A 81 -21.46 -9.90 -6.57
CA ASP A 81 -21.24 -11.21 -5.94
C ASP A 81 -19.75 -11.59 -5.81
N ARG A 82 -18.83 -10.67 -6.12
CA ARG A 82 -17.40 -10.95 -5.99
C ARG A 82 -17.03 -11.17 -4.52
N PRO A 83 -16.35 -12.27 -4.15
CA PRO A 83 -15.85 -12.45 -2.80
C PRO A 83 -14.91 -11.31 -2.39
N ALA A 84 -15.06 -10.79 -1.18
CA ALA A 84 -14.23 -9.68 -0.66
C ALA A 84 -12.71 -9.96 -0.79
N ARG A 85 -12.30 -11.23 -0.64
CA ARG A 85 -10.89 -11.64 -0.80
C ARG A 85 -10.37 -11.40 -2.22
N GLU A 86 -11.17 -11.64 -3.24
CA GLU A 86 -10.78 -11.40 -4.63
C GLU A 86 -10.70 -9.91 -4.95
N ALA A 87 -11.60 -9.11 -4.38
CA ALA A 87 -11.57 -7.66 -4.51
C ALA A 87 -10.29 -7.07 -3.87
N VAL A 88 -9.93 -7.53 -2.66
CA VAL A 88 -8.68 -7.16 -2.00
C VAL A 88 -7.48 -7.60 -2.83
N ALA A 89 -7.44 -8.85 -3.32
CA ALA A 89 -6.35 -9.33 -4.14
C ALA A 89 -6.17 -8.52 -5.44
N ALA A 90 -7.25 -8.02 -6.03
CA ALA A 90 -7.18 -7.12 -7.19
C ALA A 90 -6.53 -5.78 -6.84
N LEU A 91 -6.83 -5.20 -5.68
CA LEU A 91 -6.19 -3.97 -5.21
C LEU A 91 -4.69 -4.16 -4.91
N LEU A 92 -4.31 -5.29 -4.32
CA LEU A 92 -2.92 -5.59 -3.97
C LEU A 92 -2.04 -5.83 -5.21
N ARG A 93 -2.62 -6.42 -6.27
CA ARG A 93 -1.91 -6.67 -7.54
C ARG A 93 -1.86 -5.47 -8.48
N ASP A 94 -2.64 -4.43 -8.21
CA ASP A 94 -2.61 -3.21 -9.00
C ASP A 94 -1.34 -2.42 -8.69
N GLU A 95 -0.56 -2.08 -9.70
CA GLU A 95 0.73 -1.40 -9.54
C GLU A 95 0.63 -0.08 -8.74
N LEU A 96 -0.36 0.75 -9.07
CA LEU A 96 -0.51 2.06 -8.44
C LEU A 96 -1.06 1.94 -7.01
N VAL A 97 -2.13 1.15 -6.83
CA VAL A 97 -2.78 0.99 -5.52
C VAL A 97 -1.90 0.18 -4.58
N GLY A 98 -1.36 -0.95 -5.04
CA GLY A 98 -0.42 -1.79 -4.29
C GLY A 98 0.81 -0.99 -3.88
N GLY A 99 1.41 -0.22 -4.81
CA GLY A 99 2.55 0.64 -4.53
C GLY A 99 2.27 1.69 -3.44
N LEU A 100 1.09 2.31 -3.44
CA LEU A 100 0.68 3.24 -2.38
C LEU A 100 0.47 2.56 -1.03
N LEU A 101 -0.13 1.38 -1.01
CA LEU A 101 -0.29 0.61 0.23
C LEU A 101 1.06 0.27 0.84
N VAL A 102 2.01 -0.12 -0.01
CA VAL A 102 3.39 -0.39 0.40
C VAL A 102 4.07 0.89 0.90
N LEU A 103 3.96 2.00 0.18
CA LEU A 103 4.53 3.31 0.56
C LEU A 103 4.05 3.75 1.96
N HIS A 104 2.78 3.50 2.28
CA HIS A 104 2.17 3.88 3.55
C HIS A 104 2.27 2.79 4.63
N GLY A 105 2.94 1.66 4.38
CA GLY A 105 3.05 0.55 5.33
C GLY A 105 1.72 -0.13 5.65
N LEU A 106 0.76 -0.05 4.72
CA LEU A 106 -0.58 -0.61 4.81
C LEU A 106 -0.74 -1.93 4.05
N HIS A 107 0.31 -2.36 3.35
CA HIS A 107 0.27 -3.63 2.63
C HIS A 107 0.20 -4.81 3.63
N PRO A 108 -0.77 -5.75 3.47
CA PRO A 108 -0.96 -6.84 4.41
C PRO A 108 0.14 -7.90 4.36
N GLU A 109 0.78 -8.06 3.19
CA GLU A 109 1.90 -8.98 2.98
C GLU A 109 3.23 -8.30 3.31
N ASP A 110 4.11 -9.06 3.95
CA ASP A 110 5.49 -8.66 4.21
C ASP A 110 6.33 -8.64 2.92
N VAL A 111 7.52 -8.03 3.01
CA VAL A 111 8.41 -7.88 1.84
C VAL A 111 8.71 -9.22 1.16
N PRO A 112 9.09 -10.30 1.88
CA PRO A 112 9.34 -11.60 1.26
C PRO A 112 8.14 -12.17 0.50
N ALA A 113 6.92 -12.10 1.05
CA ALA A 113 5.72 -12.60 0.39
C ALA A 113 5.39 -11.79 -0.87
N ARG A 114 5.53 -10.45 -0.82
CA ARG A 114 5.33 -9.60 -2.00
C ARG A 114 6.33 -9.90 -3.12
N ILE A 115 7.60 -10.11 -2.75
CA ILE A 115 8.65 -10.49 -3.70
C ILE A 115 8.33 -11.84 -4.33
N ALA A 116 7.90 -12.83 -3.55
CA ALA A 116 7.51 -14.14 -4.08
C ALA A 116 6.35 -14.02 -5.07
N HIS A 117 5.29 -13.28 -4.73
CA HIS A 117 4.16 -13.06 -5.63
C HIS A 117 4.52 -12.30 -6.91
N ALA A 118 5.41 -11.31 -6.81
CA ALA A 118 5.94 -10.60 -7.98
C ALA A 118 6.74 -11.55 -8.90
N LEU A 119 7.52 -12.48 -8.32
CA LEU A 119 8.27 -13.46 -9.11
C LEU A 119 7.36 -14.53 -9.74
N ASP A 120 6.30 -14.96 -9.06
CA ASP A 120 5.29 -15.89 -9.60
C ASP A 120 4.56 -15.34 -10.82
N ALA A 121 4.49 -14.01 -10.97
CA ALA A 121 3.90 -13.37 -12.14
C ALA A 121 4.81 -13.39 -13.38
N LEU A 122 6.10 -13.74 -13.22
CA LEU A 122 7.02 -13.83 -14.35
C LEU A 122 6.78 -15.12 -15.14
N PRO A 123 6.87 -15.07 -16.48
CA PRO A 123 6.74 -16.26 -17.32
C PRO A 123 7.88 -17.27 -17.15
N GLN A 124 8.98 -16.86 -16.50
CA GLN A 124 10.15 -17.69 -16.24
C GLN A 124 10.22 -18.06 -14.76
N SER A 125 10.65 -19.30 -14.47
CA SER A 125 10.84 -19.73 -13.10
C SER A 125 12.08 -19.06 -12.51
N VAL A 126 11.85 -18.14 -11.56
CA VAL A 126 12.89 -17.40 -10.87
C VAL A 126 12.64 -17.50 -9.38
N GLU A 127 13.67 -17.89 -8.62
CA GLU A 127 13.64 -17.94 -7.16
C GLU A 127 14.43 -16.78 -6.56
N SER A 128 13.93 -16.24 -5.44
CA SER A 128 14.70 -15.34 -4.60
C SER A 128 15.77 -16.14 -3.83
N SER A 129 17.03 -15.78 -4.02
CA SER A 129 18.18 -16.33 -3.30
C SER A 129 18.66 -15.43 -2.15
N GLY A 130 17.98 -14.30 -1.93
CA GLY A 130 18.20 -13.42 -0.78
C GLY A 130 17.80 -11.98 -1.06
N PHE A 131 17.23 -11.34 -0.06
CA PHE A 131 16.87 -9.93 -0.05
C PHE A 131 17.58 -9.22 1.10
N ASP A 132 18.25 -8.12 0.78
CA ASP A 132 18.84 -7.23 1.78
C ASP A 132 17.91 -6.03 1.97
N PRO A 133 17.20 -5.91 3.11
CA PRO A 133 16.26 -4.82 3.36
C PRO A 133 16.95 -3.46 3.56
N ALA A 134 18.21 -3.43 3.99
CA ALA A 134 18.93 -2.17 4.21
C ALA A 134 19.36 -1.54 2.88
N THR A 135 19.70 -2.36 1.89
CA THR A 135 20.09 -1.88 0.55
C THR A 135 18.99 -2.02 -0.50
N GLY A 136 17.91 -2.74 -0.16
CA GLY A 136 16.86 -3.18 -1.07
C GLY A 136 17.35 -4.14 -2.16
N LYS A 137 18.58 -4.67 -2.07
CA LYS A 137 19.13 -5.52 -3.13
C LYS A 137 18.50 -6.91 -3.06
N LEU A 138 17.85 -7.31 -4.15
CA LEU A 138 17.33 -8.65 -4.34
C LEU A 138 18.29 -9.46 -5.21
N ARG A 139 18.64 -10.67 -4.77
CA ARG A 139 19.40 -11.65 -5.55
C ARG A 139 18.47 -12.72 -6.08
N LEU A 140 18.43 -12.86 -7.40
CA LEU A 140 17.57 -13.83 -8.08
C LEU A 140 18.39 -14.99 -8.64
N ARG A 141 17.79 -16.17 -8.68
CA ARG A 141 18.32 -17.37 -9.34
C ARG A 141 17.28 -17.87 -10.33
N LEU A 142 17.65 -17.97 -11.61
CA LEU A 142 16.81 -18.63 -12.60
C LEU A 142 16.82 -20.14 -12.36
N LEU A 143 15.64 -20.75 -12.40
CA LEU A 143 15.45 -22.18 -12.30
C LEU A 143 15.08 -22.74 -13.67
N GLY A 144 15.99 -23.52 -14.22
CA GLY A 144 15.82 -24.13 -15.54
C GLY A 144 16.22 -23.19 -16.67
N SER A 145 17.40 -23.44 -17.24
CA SER A 145 17.65 -23.15 -18.65
C SER A 145 17.76 -24.48 -19.38
N GLY A 146 16.65 -24.93 -19.96
CA GLY A 146 16.72 -25.93 -21.02
C GLY A 146 17.34 -25.27 -22.26
N GLY A 147 18.68 -25.21 -22.30
CA GLY A 147 19.50 -24.97 -23.49
C GLY A 147 19.17 -23.76 -24.36
N CYS A 148 19.85 -22.63 -24.13
CA CYS A 148 20.58 -21.85 -25.15
C CYS A 148 21.08 -20.56 -24.47
N GLY A 149 22.39 -20.29 -24.56
CA GLY A 149 22.98 -19.06 -24.04
C GLY A 149 22.64 -17.88 -24.93
N CYS A 150 21.55 -17.18 -24.64
CA CYS A 150 21.26 -15.86 -25.19
C CYS A 150 21.36 -14.83 -24.06
N GLY A 151 22.39 -13.97 -24.09
CA GLY A 151 22.53 -12.84 -23.15
C GLY A 151 21.27 -11.97 -23.09
N ASP A 152 20.58 -11.82 -24.22
CA ASP A 152 19.29 -11.12 -24.34
C ASP A 152 18.20 -11.68 -23.41
N SER A 153 18.17 -13.00 -23.19
CA SER A 153 17.16 -13.61 -22.34
C SER A 153 17.35 -13.26 -20.87
N ARG A 154 18.60 -13.09 -20.42
CA ARG A 154 18.89 -12.75 -19.01
C ARG A 154 18.61 -11.28 -18.72
N GLU A 155 18.97 -10.39 -19.65
CA GLU A 155 18.71 -8.96 -19.50
C GLU A 155 17.21 -8.64 -19.57
N ALA A 156 16.47 -9.33 -20.46
CA ALA A 156 15.02 -9.25 -20.50
C ALA A 156 14.36 -9.74 -19.20
N VAL A 157 14.85 -10.83 -18.61
CA VAL A 157 14.34 -11.33 -17.31
C VAL A 157 14.71 -10.39 -16.17
N GLU A 158 15.91 -9.82 -16.18
CA GLU A 158 16.30 -8.83 -15.18
C GLU A 158 15.44 -7.57 -15.27
N GLN A 159 15.16 -7.09 -16.49
CA GLN A 159 14.30 -5.95 -16.69
C GLN A 159 12.86 -6.25 -16.27
N ALA A 160 12.30 -7.38 -16.70
CA ALA A 160 10.97 -7.81 -16.28
C ALA A 160 10.87 -7.98 -14.75
N ALA A 161 11.91 -8.51 -14.12
CA ALA A 161 11.97 -8.61 -12.67
C ALA A 161 12.01 -7.22 -12.02
N ARG A 162 12.81 -6.27 -12.53
CA ARG A 162 12.84 -4.89 -12.00
C ARG A 162 11.47 -4.21 -12.12
N ASP A 163 10.82 -4.34 -13.26
CA ASP A 163 9.51 -3.74 -13.53
C ASP A 163 8.46 -4.30 -12.56
N THR A 164 8.40 -5.63 -12.41
CA THR A 164 7.43 -6.27 -11.50
C THR A 164 7.76 -6.01 -10.02
N LEU A 165 9.04 -5.91 -9.65
CA LEU A 165 9.47 -5.75 -8.25
C LEU A 165 9.47 -4.29 -7.78
N ALA A 166 9.48 -3.29 -8.68
CA ALA A 166 9.46 -1.87 -8.31
C ALA A 166 8.31 -1.54 -7.35
N VAL A 167 7.16 -2.18 -7.54
CA VAL A 167 5.96 -2.02 -6.71
C VAL A 167 6.08 -2.72 -5.36
N SER A 168 6.79 -3.85 -5.31
CA SER A 168 6.94 -4.69 -4.11
C SER A 168 7.96 -4.15 -3.09
N ARG A 169 8.87 -3.26 -3.54
CA ARG A 169 10.12 -2.90 -2.85
C ARG A 169 10.00 -1.75 -1.84
N ALA A 170 8.90 -1.01 -1.81
CA ALA A 170 8.78 0.07 -0.83
C ALA A 170 8.70 -0.50 0.62
N ARG A 171 9.65 -0.06 1.46
CA ARG A 171 9.91 -0.36 2.88
C ARG A 171 9.74 -1.80 3.39
#